data_AF-A0A534V0Z3-F1
#
_entry.id   AF-A0A534V0Z3-F1
#
_cell.length_a   1.000
_cell.length_b   1.000
_cell.length_c   1.000
_cell.angle_alpha   90.00
_cell.angle_beta   90.00
_cell.angle_gamma   90.00
#
_symmetry.space_group_name_H-M   'P 1'
#
loop_
_entity.id
_entity.type
_entity.pdbx_description
1 polymer ?
#
loop_
_entity_poly.entity_id
_entity_poly.type
_entity_poly.pdbx_seq_one_letter_code
_entity_poly.pdbx_strand_id
1 'polypeptide(L)'
;MQIGFWLTPIIYLDTMIPERCRWLITYNPMARIVQYSRQSVIAGSWPDWSGVAKTSIAAGAVLLFGSLAFRRLQVRLVEYF
;
A
#
# COMPACT_ATOMS: atom_id res chain seq x y z
N MET A 1 -1.15 -9.77 -17.14
CA MET A 1 -1.31 -9.43 -15.71
C MET A 1 -1.38 -7.91 -15.54
N GLN A 2 -2.52 -7.27 -15.84
CA GLN A 2 -2.68 -5.80 -15.79
C GLN A 2 -3.62 -5.33 -14.66
N ILE A 3 -4.22 -6.26 -13.91
CA ILE A 3 -5.28 -5.99 -12.93
C ILE A 3 -4.81 -5.02 -11.84
N GLY A 4 -3.59 -5.17 -11.33
CA GLY A 4 -3.04 -4.28 -10.30
C GLY A 4 -2.85 -2.83 -10.76
N PHE A 5 -2.65 -2.63 -12.07
CA PHE A 5 -2.50 -1.29 -12.66
C PHE A 5 -3.83 -0.55 -12.75
N TRP A 6 -4.92 -1.27 -13.03
CA TRP A 6 -6.27 -0.71 -13.00
C TRP A 6 -6.81 -0.54 -11.57
N LEU A 7 -6.32 -1.36 -10.63
CA LEU A 7 -6.74 -1.32 -9.23
C LEU A 7 -6.12 -0.14 -8.44
N THR A 8 -5.00 0.40 -8.93
CA THR A 8 -4.37 1.59 -8.35
C THR A 8 -4.75 2.82 -9.19
N PRO A 9 -5.21 3.93 -8.59
CA PRO A 9 -5.58 5.15 -9.31
C PRO A 9 -4.35 5.91 -9.81
N ILE A 10 -3.59 5.29 -10.73
CA ILE A 10 -2.41 5.87 -11.37
C ILE A 10 -2.85 6.77 -12.54
N ILE A 11 -3.92 6.42 -13.25
CA ILE A 11 -4.39 7.14 -14.45
C ILE A 11 -5.71 7.88 -14.22
N TYR A 12 -6.51 7.47 -13.23
CA TYR A 12 -7.86 7.98 -12.96
C TYR A 12 -7.90 8.71 -11.61
N LEU A 13 -8.70 9.78 -11.52
CA LEU A 13 -8.94 10.46 -10.25
C LEU A 13 -9.88 9.63 -9.36
N ASP A 14 -9.71 9.74 -8.04
CA ASP A 14 -10.57 9.10 -7.03
C ASP A 14 -12.07 9.46 -7.15
N THR A 15 -12.37 10.53 -7.90
CA THR A 15 -13.73 11.00 -8.21
C THR A 15 -14.45 10.15 -9.26
N MET A 16 -13.71 9.40 -10.10
CA MET A 16 -14.29 8.51 -11.11
C MET A 16 -14.65 7.13 -10.54
N ILE A 17 -14.23 6.81 -9.31
CA ILE A 17 -14.53 5.52 -8.68
C ILE A 17 -15.88 5.59 -7.95
N PRO A 18 -16.82 4.65 -8.22
CA PRO A 18 -18.09 4.58 -7.51
C PRO A 18 -17.87 4.33 -6.01
N GLU A 19 -18.70 4.92 -5.16
CA GLU A 19 -18.52 4.89 -3.69
C GLU A 19 -18.36 3.47 -3.11
N ARG A 20 -19.04 2.48 -3.72
CA ARG A 20 -18.95 1.07 -3.35
C ARG A 20 -17.56 0.45 -3.57
N CYS A 21 -16.69 1.04 -4.38
CA CYS A 21 -15.33 0.55 -4.63
C CYS A 21 -14.27 1.40 -3.93
N ARG A 22 -14.66 2.54 -3.33
CA ARG A 22 -13.74 3.47 -2.66
C ARG A 22 -13.12 2.86 -1.40
N TRP A 23 -13.81 1.96 -0.71
CA TRP A 23 -13.26 1.24 0.45
C TRP A 23 -12.07 0.35 0.07
N LEU A 24 -12.12 -0.30 -1.10
CA LEU A 24 -11.06 -1.20 -1.57
C LEU A 24 -9.78 -0.43 -1.87
N ILE A 25 -9.92 0.77 -2.43
CA ILE A 25 -8.81 1.69 -2.71
C ILE A 25 -8.28 2.30 -1.41
N THR A 26 -9.17 2.66 -0.48
CA THR A 26 -8.81 3.23 0.82
C THR A 26 -8.03 2.24 1.70
N TYR A 27 -8.36 0.94 1.61
CA TYR A 27 -7.62 -0.12 2.32
C TYR A 27 -6.34 -0.56 1.61
N ASN A 28 -6.17 -0.23 0.32
CA ASN A 28 -4.99 -0.63 -0.43
C ASN A 28 -3.80 0.31 -0.12
N PRO A 29 -2.74 -0.17 0.56
CA PRO A 29 -1.60 0.67 0.90
C PRO A 29 -0.88 1.22 -0.33
N MET A 30 -0.84 0.48 -1.44
CA MET A 30 -0.21 0.94 -2.68
C MET A 30 -0.97 2.11 -3.31
N ALA A 31 -2.30 2.08 -3.27
CA ALA A 31 -3.12 3.17 -3.80
C ALA A 31 -2.88 4.47 -3.03
N ARG A 32 -2.77 4.39 -1.69
CA ARG A 32 -2.50 5.54 -0.83
C ARG A 32 -1.13 6.15 -1.07
N ILE A 33 -0.09 5.32 -1.26
CA ILE A 33 1.25 5.80 -1.60
C ILE A 33 1.21 6.62 -2.88
N VAL A 34 0.58 6.09 -3.95
CA VAL A 34 0.44 6.79 -5.24
C VAL A 34 -0.32 8.11 -5.07
N GLN A 35 -1.39 8.12 -4.27
CA GLN A 35 -2.19 9.31 -4.01
C GLN A 35 -1.38 10.41 -3.29
N TYR A 36 -0.62 10.05 -2.25
CA TYR A 36 0.25 10.99 -1.53
C TYR A 36 1.37 11.51 -2.42
N SER A 37 2.01 10.63 -3.19
CA SER A 37 3.02 11.05 -4.18
C SER A 37 2.44 12.03 -5.19
N ARG A 38 1.22 11.79 -5.69
CA ARG A 38 0.53 12.71 -6.60
C ARG A 38 0.24 14.06 -5.94
N GLN A 39 -0.28 14.07 -4.71
CA GLN A 39 -0.56 15.32 -3.98
C GLN A 39 0.71 16.14 -3.72
N SER A 40 1.78 15.49 -3.28
CA SER A 40 3.04 16.18 -2.98
C SER A 40 3.74 16.71 -4.23
N VAL A 41 3.76 15.92 -5.31
CA VAL A 41 4.51 16.24 -6.54
C VAL A 41 3.72 17.13 -7.50
N ILE A 42 2.42 16.85 -7.69
CA ILE A 42 1.59 17.57 -8.68
C ILE A 42 0.86 18.76 -8.05
N ALA A 43 0.22 18.55 -6.90
CA ALA A 43 -0.59 19.59 -6.27
C ALA A 43 0.21 20.54 -5.38
N GLY A 44 1.46 20.19 -5.04
CA GLY A 44 2.30 20.95 -4.09
C GLY A 44 1.72 21.02 -2.67
N SER A 45 0.67 20.24 -2.39
CA SER A 45 -0.01 20.19 -1.11
C SER A 45 0.62 19.12 -0.22
N TRP A 46 0.75 19.42 1.06
CA TRP A 46 1.22 18.44 2.03
C TRP A 46 0.21 17.29 2.12
N PRO A 47 0.67 16.03 2.07
CA PRO A 47 -0.22 14.89 2.19
C PRO A 47 -0.79 14.84 3.60
N ASP A 48 -1.96 14.22 3.76
CA ASP A 48 -2.55 14.02 5.09
C ASP A 48 -1.64 13.15 5.96
N TRP A 49 -1.02 13.77 6.98
CA TRP A 49 -0.08 13.13 7.90
C TRP A 49 -0.69 11.99 8.72
N SER A 50 -1.97 12.12 9.09
CA SER A 50 -2.75 11.04 9.72
C SER A 50 -2.79 9.83 8.79
N GLY A 51 -3.01 10.12 7.52
CA GLY A 51 -3.08 9.13 6.49
C GLY A 51 -1.75 8.39 6.27
N VAL A 52 -0.67 9.17 6.11
CA VAL A 52 0.69 8.65 5.94
C VAL A 52 1.12 7.80 7.13
N ALA A 53 0.85 8.24 8.36
CA ALA A 53 1.18 7.49 9.57
C ALA A 53 0.50 6.11 9.58
N LYS A 54 -0.81 6.04 9.25
CA LYS A 54 -1.54 4.77 9.16
C LYS A 54 -0.95 3.82 8.12
N THR A 55 -0.58 4.33 6.94
CA THR A 55 0.07 3.51 5.90
C THR A 55 1.44 3.00 6.32
N SER A 56 2.25 3.84 6.98
CA SER A 56 3.58 3.45 7.45
C SER A 56 3.51 2.40 8.55
N ILE A 57 2.56 2.52 9.48
CA ILE A 57 2.31 1.52 10.53
C ILE A 57 1.89 0.19 9.89
N ALA A 58 0.96 0.22 8.93
CA ALA A 58 0.52 -0.98 8.24
C ALA A 58 1.67 -1.66 7.47
N ALA A 59 2.48 -0.88 6.75
CA ALA A 59 3.66 -1.39 6.05
C ALA A 59 4.69 -1.98 7.02
N GLY A 60 4.95 -1.30 8.14
CA GLY A 60 5.82 -1.79 9.21
C GLY A 60 5.31 -3.08 9.83
N ALA A 61 4.00 -3.21 10.06
CA ALA A 61 3.39 -4.42 10.58
C ALA A 61 3.55 -5.60 9.61
N VAL A 62 3.30 -5.38 8.30
CA VAL A 62 3.51 -6.41 7.26
C VAL A 62 4.98 -6.80 7.18
N LEU A 63 5.90 -5.84 7.25
CA LEU A 63 7.35 -6.10 7.23
C LEU A 63 7.81 -6.89 8.46
N LEU A 64 7.31 -6.53 9.65
CA LEU A 64 7.58 -7.27 10.89
C LEU A 64 7.05 -8.70 10.80
N PHE A 65 5.79 -8.89 10.39
CA PHE A 65 5.20 -10.21 10.18
C PHE A 65 5.99 -11.03 9.17
N GLY A 66 6.32 -10.44 8.02
CA GLY A 66 7.13 -11.06 6.98
C GLY A 66 8.51 -11.47 7.49
N SER A 67 9.17 -10.60 8.25
CA SER A 67 10.48 -10.90 8.84
C SER A 67 10.44 -12.00 9.89
N LEU A 68 9.40 -12.04 10.73
CA LEU A 68 9.19 -13.07 11.74
C LEU A 68 8.87 -14.42 11.09
N ALA A 69 7.99 -14.42 10.09
CA ALA A 69 7.68 -15.59 9.29
C ALA A 69 8.94 -16.10 8.59
N PHE A 70 9.68 -15.22 7.92
CA PHE A 70 10.93 -15.56 7.24
C PHE A 70 11.96 -16.15 8.20
N ARG A 71 12.16 -15.56 9.39
CA ARG A 71 13.05 -16.11 10.42
C ARG A 71 12.61 -17.51 10.88
N ARG A 72 11.31 -17.78 11.00
CA ARG A 72 10.81 -19.12 11.34
C ARG A 72 10.98 -20.13 10.21
N LEU A 73 10.76 -19.73 8.96
CA LEU A 73 10.93 -20.62 7.81
C LEU A 73 12.40 -20.86 7.46
N GLN A 74 13.29 -19.88 7.71
CA GLN A 74 14.74 -20.03 7.56
C GLN A 74 15.27 -21.23 8.35
N VAL A 75 14.79 -21.43 9.58
CA VAL A 75 15.20 -22.56 10.43
C VAL A 75 14.87 -23.89 9.76
N ARG A 76 13.72 -24.01 9.09
CA ARG A 76 13.34 -25.21 8.34
C ARG A 76 14.07 -25.39 7.00
N LEU A 77 14.53 -24.31 6.38
CA LEU A 77 15.25 -24.37 5.11
C LEU A 77 16.67 -24.94 5.28
N VAL A 78 17.30 -24.73 6.45
CA VAL A 78 18.62 -25.30 6.78
C VAL A 78 18.56 -26.82 6.95
N GLU A 79 17.40 -27.37 7.32
CA GLU A 79 17.21 -28.82 7.54
C GLU A 79 17.03 -29.62 6.24
N TYR A 80 16.88 -28.94 5.10
CA TYR A 80 16.70 -29.54 3.78
C TYR A 80 17.93 -29.43 2.86
N PHE A 81 19.05 -28.88 3.38
CA PHE A 81 20.37 -28.87 2.73
C PHE A 81 21.37 -29.72 3.52
#